data_AF-A0A3M2GFX3-F1
#
_entry.id   AF-A0A3M2GFX3-F1
#
_cell.length_a   1.000
_cell.length_b   1.000
_cell.length_c   1.000
_cell.angle_alpha   90.00
_cell.angle_beta   90.00
_cell.angle_gamma   90.00
#
_symmetry.space_group_name_H-M   'P 1'
#
loop_
_entity.id
_entity.type
_entity.pdbx_description
1 polymer ?
#
loop_
_entity_poly.entity_id
_entity_poly.type
_entity_poly.pdbx_seq_one_letter_code
_entity_poly.pdbx_strand_id
1 'polypeptide(L)'
;MKVMAAILALVLLTGCTDRKKLAELEEQHSQLKTEYEQLVEETTLKDQYIEEYTTTINEVYENLERIRKREGFLSKVSHDPEQQARQNVRRRMLSNLASIDSSLEVSKRKLLALRKKYRKAQLTIASLEKTVENLTRAVEEKEREMAELRAQVEQLNSRMAQVEEELVQKNVLLEQQSAQLNTGYYIIGTEKELKEKGIIVEEGGLFGFRKVKRLAADFDPKAFMTTDILKTEVIPIGQEKKKVQLISPHSPDSFHLVESEDKQTYLEIIDPEEFWKVRYLVILTKG
;
A
#
# COMPACT_ATOMS: atom_id res chain seq x y z
N MET A 1 -95.30 -38.38 60.45
CA MET A 1 -94.26 -37.32 60.51
C MET A 1 -92.85 -37.80 60.82
N LYS A 2 -92.62 -38.77 61.73
CA LYS A 2 -91.26 -39.22 62.10
C LYS A 2 -90.44 -39.87 60.97
N VAL A 3 -91.09 -40.59 60.04
CA VAL A 3 -90.41 -41.28 58.92
C VAL A 3 -89.97 -40.30 57.81
N MET A 4 -90.76 -39.26 57.54
CA MET A 4 -90.40 -38.19 56.58
C MET A 4 -89.20 -37.36 57.05
N ALA A 5 -89.08 -37.11 58.36
CA ALA A 5 -87.93 -36.40 58.92
C ALA A 5 -86.62 -37.22 58.83
N ALA A 6 -86.71 -38.55 58.95
CA ALA A 6 -85.55 -39.43 58.84
C ALA A 6 -85.02 -39.56 57.40
N ILE A 7 -85.91 -39.52 56.39
CA ILE A 7 -85.53 -39.56 54.97
C ILE A 7 -84.90 -38.23 54.53
N LEU A 8 -85.40 -37.09 55.01
CA LEU A 8 -84.82 -35.78 54.75
C LEU A 8 -83.41 -35.62 55.36
N ALA A 9 -83.20 -36.18 56.56
CA ALA A 9 -81.89 -36.20 57.20
C ALA A 9 -80.88 -37.08 56.44
N LEU A 10 -81.33 -38.19 55.84
CA LEU A 10 -80.47 -39.10 55.07
C LEU A 10 -80.01 -38.50 53.73
N VAL A 11 -80.86 -37.70 53.07
CA VAL A 11 -80.53 -36.98 51.82
C VAL A 11 -79.60 -35.77 52.06
N LEU A 12 -79.70 -35.13 53.23
CA LEU A 12 -78.80 -34.04 53.62
C LEU A 12 -77.39 -34.52 54.00
N LEU A 13 -77.28 -35.77 54.48
CA LEU A 13 -76.00 -36.39 54.85
C LEU A 13 -75.18 -36.82 53.63
N THR A 14 -75.82 -37.30 52.55
CA THR A 14 -75.11 -37.69 51.32
C THR A 14 -74.58 -36.47 50.54
N GLY A 15 -75.31 -35.35 50.51
CA GLY A 15 -74.86 -34.12 49.86
C GLY A 15 -73.65 -33.42 50.50
N CYS A 16 -73.34 -33.71 51.77
CA CYS A 16 -72.15 -33.17 52.44
C CYS A 16 -70.86 -33.91 52.07
N THR A 17 -70.94 -35.22 51.81
CA THR A 17 -69.80 -36.03 51.31
C THR A 17 -69.42 -35.67 49.88
N ASP A 18 -70.40 -35.38 49.03
CA ASP A 18 -70.17 -34.95 47.65
C ASP A 18 -69.63 -33.53 47.56
N ARG A 19 -70.06 -32.61 48.45
CA ARG A 19 -69.48 -31.26 48.55
C ARG A 19 -68.00 -31.25 48.94
N LYS A 20 -67.58 -32.13 49.85
CA LYS A 20 -66.16 -32.25 50.24
C LYS A 20 -65.32 -32.78 49.09
N LYS A 21 -65.77 -33.84 48.40
CA LYS A 21 -65.09 -34.37 47.21
C LYS A 21 -65.05 -33.36 46.07
N LEU A 22 -66.10 -32.57 45.89
CA LEU A 22 -66.15 -31.52 44.87
C LEU A 22 -65.15 -30.39 45.19
N ALA A 23 -65.07 -29.96 46.44
CA ALA A 23 -64.10 -28.95 46.87
C ALA A 23 -62.64 -29.42 46.73
N GLU A 24 -62.36 -30.68 47.07
CA GLU A 24 -61.04 -31.30 46.94
C GLU A 24 -60.64 -31.47 45.45
N LEU A 25 -61.61 -31.79 44.58
CA LEU A 25 -61.41 -31.88 43.13
C LEU A 25 -61.18 -30.50 42.49
N GLU A 26 -61.91 -29.46 42.93
CA GLU A 26 -61.70 -28.07 42.50
C GLU A 26 -60.33 -27.54 42.92
N GLU A 27 -59.87 -27.88 44.13
CA GLU A 27 -58.53 -27.52 44.60
C GLU A 27 -57.43 -28.20 43.77
N GLN A 28 -57.56 -29.51 43.50
CA GLN A 28 -56.62 -30.24 42.63
C GLN A 28 -56.60 -29.68 41.20
N HIS A 29 -57.77 -29.36 40.64
CA HIS A 29 -57.85 -28.75 39.31
C HIS A 29 -57.23 -27.34 39.29
N SER A 30 -57.40 -26.57 40.36
CA SER A 30 -56.74 -25.26 40.50
C SER A 30 -55.22 -25.39 40.58
N GLN A 31 -54.71 -26.32 41.39
CA GLN A 31 -53.26 -26.58 41.51
C GLN A 31 -52.67 -27.03 40.19
N LEU A 32 -53.30 -28.01 39.53
CA LEU A 32 -52.87 -28.52 38.23
C LEU A 32 -52.90 -27.43 37.16
N LYS A 33 -53.89 -26.53 37.19
CA LYS A 33 -53.97 -25.38 36.29
C LYS A 33 -52.81 -24.41 36.53
N THR A 34 -52.50 -24.07 37.77
CA THR A 34 -51.36 -23.20 38.11
C THR A 34 -50.03 -23.83 37.70
N GLU A 35 -49.84 -25.12 37.95
CA GLU A 35 -48.64 -25.85 37.53
C GLU A 35 -48.50 -25.91 36.00
N TYR A 36 -49.61 -26.13 35.29
CA TYR A 36 -49.66 -26.06 33.83
C TYR A 36 -49.31 -24.67 33.31
N GLU A 37 -49.90 -23.61 33.88
CA GLU A 37 -49.59 -22.22 33.52
C GLU A 37 -48.11 -21.88 33.74
N GLN A 38 -47.53 -22.31 34.87
CA GLN A 38 -46.10 -22.16 35.15
C GLN A 38 -45.21 -22.92 34.17
N LEU A 39 -45.58 -24.15 33.81
CA LEU A 39 -44.84 -24.96 32.84
C LEU A 39 -44.91 -24.33 31.43
N VAL A 40 -46.06 -23.80 31.04
CA VAL A 40 -46.24 -23.07 29.77
C VAL A 40 -45.38 -21.80 29.76
N GLU A 41 -45.32 -21.04 30.85
CA GLU A 41 -44.46 -19.87 30.94
C GLU A 41 -42.96 -20.24 30.85
N GLU A 42 -42.54 -21.29 31.54
CA GLU A 42 -41.15 -21.76 31.46
C GLU A 42 -40.78 -22.23 30.05
N THR A 43 -41.65 -23.02 29.40
CA THR A 43 -41.41 -23.51 28.02
C THR A 43 -41.38 -22.38 27.01
N THR A 44 -42.30 -21.41 27.08
CA THR A 44 -42.29 -20.24 26.19
C THR A 44 -41.05 -19.38 26.35
N LEU A 45 -40.56 -19.19 27.58
CA LEU A 45 -39.29 -18.51 27.82
C LEU A 45 -38.11 -19.29 27.20
N LYS A 46 -38.09 -20.61 27.37
CA LYS A 46 -37.07 -21.49 26.76
C LYS A 46 -37.07 -21.39 25.23
N ASP A 47 -38.25 -21.39 24.61
CA ASP A 47 -38.40 -21.26 23.16
C ASP A 47 -37.86 -19.91 22.66
N GLN A 48 -38.17 -18.82 23.35
CA GLN A 48 -37.61 -17.49 23.02
C GLN A 48 -36.08 -17.46 23.10
N TYR A 49 -35.49 -18.11 24.10
CA TYR A 49 -34.03 -18.22 24.19
C TYR A 49 -33.43 -19.05 23.07
N ILE A 50 -34.10 -20.12 22.63
CA ILE A 50 -33.66 -20.97 21.52
C ILE A 50 -33.75 -20.21 20.18
N GLU A 51 -34.78 -19.40 19.99
CA GLU A 51 -34.93 -18.55 18.80
C GLU A 51 -33.84 -17.47 18.73
N GLU A 52 -33.62 -16.74 19.83
CA GLU A 52 -32.55 -15.75 19.91
C GLU A 52 -31.17 -16.39 19.70
N TYR A 53 -30.97 -17.59 20.27
CA TYR A 53 -29.76 -18.38 20.08
C TYR A 53 -29.53 -18.69 18.59
N THR A 54 -30.54 -19.24 17.92
CA THR A 54 -30.46 -19.64 16.52
C THR A 54 -30.16 -18.44 15.63
N THR A 55 -30.82 -17.31 15.90
CA THR A 55 -30.58 -16.04 15.21
C THR A 55 -29.14 -15.58 15.39
N THR A 56 -28.64 -15.52 16.61
CA THR A 56 -27.27 -15.06 16.91
C THR A 56 -26.21 -15.94 16.23
N ILE A 57 -26.43 -17.25 16.23
CA ILE A 57 -25.53 -18.21 15.59
C ILE A 57 -25.51 -18.02 14.08
N ASN A 58 -26.67 -17.83 13.45
CA ASN A 58 -26.75 -17.57 12.01
C ASN A 58 -25.99 -16.28 11.64
N GLU A 59 -26.14 -15.23 12.42
CA GLU A 59 -25.39 -13.98 12.20
C GLU A 59 -23.86 -14.18 12.33
N VAL A 60 -23.40 -15.02 13.26
CA VAL A 60 -21.98 -15.38 13.38
C VAL A 60 -21.50 -16.16 12.16
N TYR A 61 -22.29 -17.11 11.65
CA TYR A 61 -21.97 -17.83 10.42
C TYR A 61 -21.88 -16.89 9.21
N GLU A 62 -22.81 -15.95 9.08
CA GLU A 62 -22.78 -14.94 8.03
C GLU A 62 -21.54 -14.04 8.13
N ASN A 63 -21.14 -13.65 9.35
CA ASN A 63 -19.89 -12.93 9.58
C ASN A 63 -18.68 -13.74 9.11
N LEU A 64 -18.59 -15.01 9.49
CA LEU A 64 -17.49 -15.90 9.12
C LEU A 64 -17.43 -16.13 7.61
N GLU A 65 -18.57 -16.25 6.92
CA GLU A 65 -18.58 -16.36 5.46
C GLU A 65 -18.13 -15.07 4.77
N ARG A 66 -18.52 -13.90 5.32
CA ARG A 66 -18.01 -12.61 4.85
C ARG A 66 -16.51 -12.48 5.05
N ILE A 67 -15.98 -12.98 6.17
CA ILE A 67 -14.54 -13.04 6.44
C ILE A 67 -13.87 -13.91 5.38
N ARG A 68 -14.34 -15.14 5.17
CA ARG A 68 -13.79 -16.08 4.18
C ARG A 68 -13.71 -15.49 2.77
N LYS A 69 -14.74 -14.77 2.34
CA LYS A 69 -14.75 -14.09 1.02
C LYS A 69 -13.66 -13.02 0.92
N ARG A 70 -13.44 -12.25 1.98
CA ARG A 70 -12.39 -11.21 2.02
C ARG A 70 -10.99 -11.83 2.10
N GLU A 71 -10.82 -12.90 2.88
CA GLU A 71 -9.59 -13.69 2.94
C GLU A 71 -9.24 -14.27 1.57
N GLY A 72 -10.23 -14.75 0.81
CA GLY A 72 -10.01 -15.24 -0.56
C GLY A 72 -9.45 -14.17 -1.50
N PHE A 73 -9.79 -12.90 -1.30
CA PHE A 73 -9.13 -11.80 -2.02
C PHE A 73 -7.69 -11.61 -1.53
N LEU A 74 -7.48 -11.55 -0.21
CA LEU A 74 -6.15 -11.33 0.37
C LEU A 74 -5.17 -12.44 -0.05
N SER A 75 -5.59 -13.70 0.00
CA SER A 75 -4.81 -14.86 -0.44
C SER A 75 -4.41 -14.74 -1.91
N LYS A 76 -5.34 -14.44 -2.83
CA LYS A 76 -5.02 -14.31 -4.26
C LYS A 76 -3.98 -13.24 -4.55
N VAL A 77 -4.10 -12.10 -3.87
CA VAL A 77 -3.24 -10.96 -4.13
C VAL A 77 -1.92 -11.07 -3.34
N SER A 78 -1.90 -11.77 -2.21
CA SER A 78 -0.68 -12.02 -1.41
C SER A 78 0.41 -12.82 -2.17
N HIS A 79 0.05 -13.51 -3.25
CA HIS A 79 0.98 -14.31 -4.07
C HIS A 79 1.44 -13.61 -5.36
N ASP A 80 1.00 -12.39 -5.62
CA ASP A 80 1.32 -11.65 -6.86
C ASP A 80 2.03 -10.31 -6.53
N PRO A 81 3.37 -10.27 -6.61
CA PRO A 81 4.16 -9.07 -6.30
C PRO A 81 3.78 -7.85 -7.17
N GLU A 82 3.40 -8.07 -8.43
CA GLU A 82 3.04 -7.00 -9.35
C GLU A 82 1.67 -6.39 -8.99
N GLN A 83 0.74 -7.23 -8.52
CA GLN A 83 -0.53 -6.75 -7.99
C GLN A 83 -0.34 -5.96 -6.70
N GLN A 84 0.52 -6.42 -5.80
CA GLN A 84 0.80 -5.76 -4.52
C GLN A 84 1.46 -4.39 -4.67
N ALA A 85 2.27 -4.21 -5.70
CA ALA A 85 2.91 -2.93 -6.00
C ALA A 85 1.87 -1.83 -6.31
N ARG A 86 0.69 -2.20 -6.83
CA ARG A 86 -0.35 -1.24 -7.19
C ARG A 86 -1.02 -0.63 -5.96
N GLN A 87 -1.01 0.70 -5.89
CA GLN A 87 -1.52 1.47 -4.75
C GLN A 87 -3.00 1.21 -4.43
N ASN A 88 -3.84 1.06 -5.46
CA ASN A 88 -5.27 0.76 -5.30
C ASN A 88 -5.51 -0.63 -4.69
N VAL A 89 -4.71 -1.62 -5.08
CA VAL A 89 -4.76 -2.98 -4.55
C VAL A 89 -4.35 -3.00 -3.08
N ARG A 90 -3.26 -2.32 -2.72
CA ARG A 90 -2.80 -2.15 -1.34
C ARG A 90 -3.87 -1.51 -0.44
N ARG A 91 -4.49 -0.42 -0.90
CA ARG A 91 -5.59 0.23 -0.17
C ARG A 91 -6.76 -0.74 0.08
N ARG A 92 -7.10 -1.54 -0.93
CA ARG A 92 -8.15 -2.56 -0.82
C ARG A 92 -7.79 -3.68 0.15
N MET A 93 -6.52 -4.11 0.19
CA MET A 93 -6.05 -5.07 1.21
C MET A 93 -6.24 -4.54 2.62
N LEU A 94 -5.74 -3.34 2.91
CA LEU A 94 -5.86 -2.70 4.23
C LEU A 94 -7.32 -2.53 4.64
N SER A 95 -8.17 -2.12 3.71
CA SER A 95 -9.62 -2.01 3.95
C SER A 95 -10.27 -3.36 4.27
N ASN A 96 -9.88 -4.42 3.56
CA ASN A 96 -10.38 -5.77 3.81
C ASN A 96 -9.90 -6.31 5.16
N LEU A 97 -8.64 -6.07 5.54
CA LEU A 97 -8.11 -6.44 6.85
C LEU A 97 -8.92 -5.78 7.98
N ALA A 98 -9.10 -4.45 7.92
CA ALA A 98 -9.90 -3.72 8.90
C ALA A 98 -11.36 -4.20 8.96
N SER A 99 -11.93 -4.58 7.83
CA SER A 99 -13.30 -5.12 7.76
C SER A 99 -13.40 -6.52 8.38
N ILE A 100 -12.39 -7.37 8.20
CA ILE A 100 -12.32 -8.69 8.85
C ILE A 100 -12.20 -8.51 10.36
N ASP A 101 -11.34 -7.61 10.82
CA ASP A 101 -11.11 -7.33 12.24
C ASP A 101 -12.39 -6.92 12.96
N SER A 102 -13.12 -5.98 12.37
CA SER A 102 -14.43 -5.56 12.87
C SER A 102 -15.42 -6.72 12.90
N SER A 103 -15.42 -7.59 11.88
CA SER A 103 -16.33 -8.74 11.82
C SER A 103 -16.00 -9.79 12.87
N LEU A 104 -14.70 -10.06 13.13
CA LEU A 104 -14.24 -10.98 14.17
C LEU A 104 -14.61 -10.47 15.57
N GLU A 105 -14.38 -9.19 15.83
CA GLU A 105 -14.73 -8.56 17.10
C GLU A 105 -16.25 -8.59 17.36
N VAL A 106 -17.06 -8.32 16.33
CA VAL A 106 -18.53 -8.44 16.43
C VAL A 106 -18.93 -9.88 16.72
N SER A 107 -18.39 -10.87 16.01
CA SER A 107 -18.68 -12.29 16.26
C SER A 107 -18.33 -12.71 17.68
N LYS A 108 -17.16 -12.30 18.18
CA LYS A 108 -16.70 -12.57 19.54
C LYS A 108 -17.66 -11.99 20.59
N ARG A 109 -18.07 -10.73 20.42
CA ARG A 109 -19.04 -10.08 21.32
C ARG A 109 -20.37 -10.80 21.33
N LYS A 110 -20.87 -11.23 20.16
CA LYS A 110 -22.12 -12.00 20.04
C LYS A 110 -22.02 -13.34 20.78
N LEU A 111 -20.93 -14.09 20.60
CA LEU A 111 -20.70 -15.37 21.29
C LEU A 111 -20.59 -15.19 22.81
N LEU A 112 -19.89 -14.16 23.29
CA LEU A 112 -19.77 -13.84 24.72
C LEU A 112 -21.13 -13.46 25.33
N ALA A 113 -21.90 -12.61 24.64
CA ALA A 113 -23.23 -12.21 25.07
C ALA A 113 -24.18 -13.40 25.13
N LEU A 114 -24.15 -14.26 24.10
CA LEU A 114 -24.95 -15.47 24.02
C LEU A 114 -24.62 -16.43 25.16
N ARG A 115 -23.32 -16.67 25.42
CA ARG A 115 -22.87 -17.51 26.54
C ARG A 115 -23.32 -16.98 27.90
N LYS A 116 -23.32 -15.65 28.10
CA LYS A 116 -23.78 -15.02 29.34
C LYS A 116 -25.29 -15.17 29.54
N LYS A 117 -26.08 -14.92 28.50
CA LYS A 117 -27.55 -15.08 28.52
C LYS A 117 -27.94 -16.53 28.80
N TYR A 118 -27.28 -17.45 28.11
CA TYR A 118 -27.52 -18.87 28.24
C TYR A 118 -27.26 -19.41 29.65
N ARG A 119 -26.11 -19.04 30.25
CA ARG A 119 -25.81 -19.35 31.65
C ARG A 119 -26.84 -18.78 32.63
N LYS A 120 -27.34 -17.57 32.38
CA LYS A 120 -28.36 -16.93 33.22
C LYS A 120 -29.71 -17.67 33.15
N ALA A 121 -30.06 -18.18 31.98
CA ALA A 121 -31.30 -18.92 31.75
C ALA A 121 -31.28 -20.35 32.34
N GLN A 122 -30.14 -20.81 32.90
CA GLN A 122 -29.92 -22.18 33.39
C GLN A 122 -30.30 -23.26 32.36
N LEU A 123 -30.24 -22.91 31.07
CA LEU A 123 -30.44 -23.83 29.98
C LEU A 123 -29.18 -24.69 29.87
N THR A 124 -29.32 -26.02 30.01
CA THR A 124 -28.22 -26.99 29.83
C THR A 124 -28.53 -27.93 28.67
N ILE A 125 -28.62 -27.35 27.48
CA ILE A 125 -28.63 -28.03 26.18
C ILE A 125 -27.18 -28.17 25.69
N ALA A 126 -26.59 -29.35 25.90
CA ALA A 126 -25.18 -29.63 25.58
C ALA A 126 -24.80 -29.36 24.10
N SER A 127 -25.72 -29.52 23.16
CA SER A 127 -25.48 -29.26 21.73
C SER A 127 -25.25 -27.77 21.44
N LEU A 128 -25.93 -26.88 22.16
CA LEU A 128 -25.79 -25.43 22.01
C LEU A 128 -24.45 -24.95 22.58
N GLU A 129 -24.07 -25.44 23.75
CA GLU A 129 -22.76 -25.15 24.35
C GLU A 129 -21.61 -25.56 23.42
N LYS A 130 -21.68 -26.77 22.87
CA LYS A 130 -20.69 -27.28 21.93
C LYS A 130 -20.59 -26.41 20.66
N THR A 131 -21.71 -25.91 20.16
CA THR A 131 -21.73 -25.05 18.97
C THR A 131 -21.08 -23.69 19.25
N VAL A 132 -21.42 -23.05 20.38
CA VAL A 132 -20.79 -21.79 20.81
C VAL A 132 -19.29 -21.97 21.02
N GLU A 133 -18.87 -23.08 21.61
CA GLU A 133 -17.46 -23.39 21.81
C GLU A 133 -16.72 -23.56 20.48
N ASN A 134 -17.29 -24.32 19.54
CA ASN A 134 -16.71 -24.50 18.21
C ASN A 134 -16.58 -23.17 17.45
N LEU A 135 -17.61 -22.33 17.48
CA LEU A 135 -17.57 -21.01 16.84
C LEU A 135 -16.57 -20.08 17.51
N THR A 136 -16.44 -20.16 18.84
CA THR A 136 -15.43 -19.39 19.58
C THR A 136 -14.02 -19.80 19.13
N ARG A 137 -13.74 -21.10 19.05
CA ARG A 137 -12.47 -21.61 18.54
C ARG A 137 -12.19 -21.18 17.09
N ALA A 138 -13.21 -21.22 16.23
CA ALA A 138 -13.07 -20.78 14.85
C ALA A 138 -12.76 -19.26 14.74
N VAL A 139 -13.38 -18.43 15.58
CA VAL A 139 -13.08 -16.99 15.64
C VAL A 139 -11.65 -16.76 16.14
N GLU A 140 -11.20 -17.46 17.17
CA GLU A 140 -9.83 -17.35 17.71
C GLU A 140 -8.76 -17.80 16.70
N GLU A 141 -9.04 -18.86 15.94
CA GLU A 141 -8.17 -19.31 14.85
C GLU A 141 -8.04 -18.25 13.77
N LYS A 142 -9.16 -17.65 13.36
CA LYS A 142 -9.18 -16.55 12.40
C LYS A 142 -8.47 -15.30 12.91
N GLU A 143 -8.55 -14.98 14.20
CA GLU A 143 -7.77 -13.89 14.81
C GLU A 143 -6.25 -14.12 14.67
N ARG A 144 -5.78 -15.37 14.81
CA ARG A 144 -4.36 -15.72 14.64
C ARG A 144 -3.92 -15.59 13.18
N GLU A 145 -4.66 -16.18 12.25
CA GLU A 145 -4.39 -16.06 10.80
C GLU A 145 -4.35 -14.57 10.36
N MET A 146 -5.24 -13.76 10.91
CA MET A 146 -5.29 -12.33 10.63
C MET A 146 -4.08 -11.57 11.17
N ALA A 147 -3.57 -11.93 12.34
CA ALA A 147 -2.34 -11.33 12.87
C ALA A 147 -1.14 -11.61 11.97
N GLU A 148 -1.03 -12.84 11.44
CA GLU A 148 0.01 -13.23 10.49
C GLU A 148 -0.10 -12.46 9.17
N LEU A 149 -1.31 -12.38 8.59
CA LEU A 149 -1.56 -11.63 7.37
C LEU A 149 -1.23 -10.14 7.52
N ARG A 150 -1.54 -9.53 8.68
CA ARG A 150 -1.17 -8.13 8.97
C ARG A 150 0.34 -7.96 8.98
N ALA A 151 1.07 -8.84 9.66
CA ALA A 151 2.52 -8.78 9.71
C ALA A 151 3.16 -8.86 8.31
N GLN A 152 2.63 -9.75 7.45
CA GLN A 152 3.08 -9.87 6.06
C GLN A 152 2.80 -8.60 5.25
N VAL A 153 1.60 -8.03 5.37
CA VAL A 153 1.24 -6.77 4.66
C VAL A 153 2.10 -5.60 5.12
N GLU A 154 2.39 -5.50 6.41
CA GLU A 154 3.25 -4.45 6.96
C GLU A 154 4.70 -4.57 6.45
N GLN A 155 5.25 -5.78 6.47
CA GLN A 155 6.57 -6.06 5.92
C GLN A 155 6.67 -5.72 4.43
N LEU A 156 5.63 -6.04 3.65
CA LEU A 156 5.57 -5.70 2.23
C LEU A 156 5.49 -4.18 2.01
N ASN A 157 4.70 -3.46 2.81
CA ASN A 157 4.62 -2.00 2.72
C ASN A 157 5.97 -1.34 3.03
N SER A 158 6.68 -1.81 4.05
CA SER A 158 8.01 -1.32 4.40
C SER A 158 9.02 -1.55 3.28
N ARG A 159 9.02 -2.75 2.68
CA ARG A 159 9.88 -3.06 1.53
C ARG A 159 9.57 -2.20 0.30
N MET A 160 8.29 -1.97 0.01
CA MET A 160 7.88 -1.09 -1.09
C MET A 160 8.38 0.33 -0.91
N ALA A 161 8.25 0.89 0.31
CA ALA A 161 8.75 2.23 0.60
C ALA A 161 10.28 2.33 0.39
N GLN A 162 11.04 1.31 0.80
CA GLN A 162 12.49 1.24 0.56
C GLN A 162 12.84 1.19 -0.93
N VAL A 163 12.11 0.38 -1.71
CA VAL A 163 12.33 0.29 -3.17
C VAL A 163 11.98 1.60 -3.87
N GLU A 164 10.90 2.26 -3.48
CA GLU A 164 10.52 3.58 -4.01
C GLU A 164 11.61 4.63 -3.72
N GLU A 165 12.16 4.63 -2.51
CA GLU A 165 13.26 5.52 -2.14
C GLU A 165 14.54 5.22 -2.95
N GLU A 166 14.94 3.95 -3.05
CA GLU A 166 16.11 3.54 -3.83
C GLU A 166 15.97 3.93 -5.31
N LEU A 167 14.77 3.82 -5.88
CA LEU A 167 14.48 4.18 -7.26
C LEU A 167 14.64 5.69 -7.49
N VAL A 168 14.14 6.51 -6.56
CA VAL A 168 14.33 7.98 -6.62
C VAL A 168 15.82 8.32 -6.55
N GLN A 169 16.57 7.73 -5.62
CA GLN A 169 18.00 7.96 -5.50
C GLN A 169 18.77 7.55 -6.77
N LYS A 170 18.45 6.39 -7.34
CA LYS A 170 19.05 5.93 -8.60
C LYS A 170 18.74 6.84 -9.77
N ASN A 171 17.51 7.34 -9.88
CA ASN A 171 17.15 8.27 -10.96
C ASN A 171 17.93 9.59 -10.85
N VAL A 172 18.05 10.15 -9.64
CA VAL A 172 18.86 11.36 -9.42
C VAL A 172 20.33 11.10 -9.78
N LEU A 173 20.89 9.96 -9.38
CA LEU A 173 22.26 9.59 -9.74
C LEU A 173 22.44 9.43 -11.26
N LEU A 174 21.48 8.79 -11.93
CA LEU A 174 21.49 8.62 -13.39
C LEU A 174 21.41 9.97 -14.10
N GLU A 175 20.58 10.90 -13.63
CA GLU A 175 20.50 12.25 -14.17
C GLU A 175 21.83 13.00 -14.00
N GLN A 176 22.46 12.91 -12.82
CA GLN A 176 23.76 13.51 -12.56
C GLN A 176 24.86 12.91 -13.45
N GLN A 177 24.92 11.59 -13.57
CA GLN A 177 25.88 10.90 -14.44
C GLN A 177 25.64 11.25 -15.91
N SER A 178 24.39 11.29 -16.34
CA SER A 178 24.02 11.70 -17.70
C SER A 178 24.46 13.14 -17.98
N ALA A 179 24.20 14.07 -17.05
CA ALA A 179 24.66 15.45 -17.18
C ALA A 179 26.19 15.56 -17.28
N GLN A 180 26.93 14.80 -16.45
CA GLN A 180 28.39 14.75 -16.52
C GLN A 180 28.89 14.19 -17.85
N LEU A 181 28.33 13.06 -18.31
CA LEU A 181 28.68 12.43 -19.58
C LEU A 181 28.31 13.28 -20.79
N ASN A 182 27.31 14.16 -20.66
CA ASN A 182 26.86 15.03 -21.73
C ASN A 182 27.44 16.44 -21.64
N THR A 183 28.39 16.69 -20.73
CA THR A 183 29.07 17.99 -20.67
C THR A 183 30.25 18.04 -21.64
N GLY A 184 30.29 19.10 -22.44
CA GLY A 184 31.42 19.53 -23.26
C GLY A 184 31.93 20.87 -22.76
N TYR A 185 33.19 21.17 -23.03
CA TYR A 185 33.86 22.38 -22.56
C TYR A 185 34.43 23.11 -23.77
N TYR A 186 34.19 24.41 -23.89
CA TYR A 186 34.79 25.20 -24.96
C TYR A 186 35.28 26.56 -24.46
N ILE A 187 36.32 27.08 -25.11
CA ILE A 187 36.84 28.43 -24.86
C ILE A 187 37.28 29.06 -26.18
N ILE A 188 36.97 30.34 -26.32
CA ILE A 188 37.32 31.16 -27.47
C ILE A 188 38.10 32.36 -26.93
N GLY A 189 39.26 32.63 -27.49
CA GLY A 189 40.06 33.77 -27.03
C GLY A 189 41.26 34.07 -27.89
N THR A 190 41.82 35.24 -27.65
CA THR A 190 43.08 35.65 -28.25
C THR A 190 44.24 34.85 -27.66
N GLU A 191 45.37 34.87 -28.36
CA GLU A 191 46.58 34.19 -27.89
C GLU A 191 47.01 34.65 -26.50
N LYS A 192 46.91 35.96 -26.24
CA LYS A 192 47.28 36.55 -24.96
C LYS A 192 46.38 36.02 -23.84
N GLU A 193 45.06 36.05 -24.05
CA GLU A 193 44.08 35.59 -23.07
C GLU A 193 44.22 34.09 -22.77
N LEU A 194 44.38 33.26 -23.81
CA LEU A 194 44.52 31.82 -23.63
C LEU A 194 45.85 31.43 -22.95
N LYS A 195 46.93 32.18 -23.17
CA LYS A 195 48.21 32.00 -22.45
C LYS A 195 48.13 32.46 -21.00
N GLU A 196 47.54 33.63 -20.75
CA GLU A 196 47.35 34.15 -19.39
C GLU A 196 46.47 33.22 -18.53
N LYS A 197 45.50 32.54 -19.16
CA LYS A 197 44.68 31.51 -18.52
C LYS A 197 45.34 30.13 -18.45
N GLY A 198 46.55 29.96 -18.96
CA GLY A 198 47.26 28.67 -18.99
C GLY A 198 46.61 27.60 -19.86
N ILE A 199 45.72 27.97 -20.80
CA ILE A 199 45.02 27.03 -21.68
C ILE A 199 45.93 26.53 -22.79
N ILE A 200 46.80 27.41 -23.30
CA ILE A 200 47.73 27.08 -24.38
C ILE A 200 49.17 27.34 -23.98
N VAL A 201 50.06 26.48 -24.47
CA VAL A 201 51.52 26.61 -24.37
C VAL A 201 52.15 26.66 -25.74
N GLU A 202 53.33 27.27 -25.82
CA GLU A 202 54.19 27.21 -27.00
C GLU A 202 55.27 26.16 -26.81
N GLU A 203 55.22 25.10 -27.60
CA GLU A 203 56.19 24.02 -27.55
C GLU A 203 56.91 23.86 -28.91
N GLY A 204 58.19 23.47 -28.85
CA GLY A 204 58.97 23.10 -30.02
C GLY A 204 59.56 24.28 -30.81
N GLY A 205 60.65 23.96 -31.52
CA GLY A 205 61.44 24.88 -32.33
C GLY A 205 62.93 24.70 -32.02
N LEU A 206 63.68 24.02 -32.91
CA LEU A 206 65.14 23.97 -32.82
C LEU A 206 65.64 25.42 -33.00
N PHE A 207 66.25 26.01 -31.97
CA PHE A 207 66.73 27.41 -31.96
C PHE A 207 65.65 28.49 -32.21
N GLY A 208 64.42 28.32 -31.72
CA GLY A 208 63.40 29.39 -31.79
C GLY A 208 62.71 29.54 -33.15
N PHE A 209 63.01 28.68 -34.12
CA PHE A 209 62.32 28.66 -35.39
C PHE A 209 61.02 27.85 -35.28
N ARG A 210 59.90 28.56 -35.44
CA ARG A 210 58.52 28.05 -35.58
C ARG A 210 57.98 27.31 -34.35
N LYS A 211 57.65 28.09 -33.31
CA LYS A 211 56.89 27.62 -32.15
C LYS A 211 55.49 27.15 -32.57
N VAL A 212 55.05 26.00 -32.05
CA VAL A 212 53.69 25.48 -32.28
C VAL A 212 52.87 25.69 -31.02
N LYS A 213 51.66 26.22 -31.18
CA LYS A 213 50.70 26.40 -30.09
C LYS A 213 49.98 25.08 -29.85
N ARG A 214 49.91 24.64 -28.61
CA ARG A 214 49.21 23.42 -28.20
C ARG A 214 48.40 23.66 -26.94
N LEU A 215 47.41 22.81 -26.71
CA LEU A 215 46.69 22.73 -25.45
C LEU A 215 47.68 22.38 -24.32
N ALA A 216 47.62 23.08 -23.20
CA ALA A 216 48.40 22.73 -22.01
C ALA A 216 48.00 21.35 -21.46
N ALA A 217 48.90 20.66 -20.75
CA ALA A 217 48.57 19.36 -20.16
C ALA A 217 47.77 19.48 -18.85
N ASP A 218 47.87 20.62 -18.18
CA ASP A 218 47.41 20.88 -16.81
C ASP A 218 46.54 22.14 -16.68
N PHE A 219 45.81 22.49 -17.75
CA PHE A 219 44.89 23.63 -17.71
C PHE A 219 43.77 23.43 -16.68
N ASP A 220 43.26 24.53 -16.11
CA ASP A 220 42.08 24.51 -15.24
C ASP A 220 40.79 24.40 -16.07
N PRO A 221 39.99 23.33 -15.96
CA PRO A 221 38.71 23.20 -16.64
C PRO A 221 37.73 24.34 -16.36
N LYS A 222 37.86 25.04 -15.22
CA LYS A 222 37.00 26.18 -14.86
C LYS A 222 37.17 27.40 -15.78
N ALA A 223 38.25 27.46 -16.54
CA ALA A 223 38.46 28.52 -17.53
C ALA A 223 37.56 28.37 -18.77
N PHE A 224 36.94 27.20 -18.96
CA PHE A 224 36.07 26.89 -20.10
C PHE A 224 34.59 27.17 -19.80
N MET A 225 33.85 27.49 -20.85
CA MET A 225 32.39 27.48 -20.83
C MET A 225 31.89 26.06 -21.02
N THR A 226 30.90 25.65 -20.22
CA THR A 226 30.25 24.34 -20.34
C THR A 226 29.13 24.37 -21.36
N THR A 227 28.91 23.26 -22.05
CA THR A 227 27.85 23.09 -23.03
C THR A 227 27.31 21.65 -23.01
N ASP A 228 26.08 21.46 -23.48
CA ASP A 228 25.45 20.13 -23.57
C ASP A 228 25.77 19.55 -24.94
N ILE A 229 26.59 18.50 -24.98
CA ILE A 229 27.10 17.93 -26.24
C ILE A 229 26.01 17.34 -27.13
N LEU A 230 24.84 17.02 -26.57
CA LEU A 230 23.71 16.47 -27.33
C LEU A 230 22.81 17.56 -27.92
N LYS A 231 22.92 18.81 -27.43
CA LYS A 231 22.08 19.93 -27.87
C LYS A 231 22.84 21.01 -28.62
N THR A 232 24.16 21.10 -28.40
CA THR A 232 24.98 22.14 -29.00
C THR A 232 25.39 21.72 -30.39
N GLU A 233 24.67 22.25 -31.38
CA GLU A 233 24.95 22.07 -32.81
C GLU A 233 25.83 23.21 -33.37
N VAL A 234 25.80 24.40 -32.74
CA VAL A 234 26.51 25.58 -33.23
C VAL A 234 27.21 26.31 -32.09
N ILE A 235 28.47 26.70 -32.31
CA ILE A 235 29.27 27.53 -31.41
C ILE A 235 29.65 28.83 -32.13
N PRO A 236 29.08 29.98 -31.73
CA PRO A 236 29.41 31.27 -32.35
C PRO A 236 30.82 31.71 -31.95
N ILE A 237 31.64 32.10 -32.94
CA ILE A 237 33.03 32.55 -32.72
C ILE A 237 33.11 34.07 -32.84
N GLY A 238 32.35 34.67 -33.75
CA GLY A 238 32.24 36.12 -33.87
C GLY A 238 33.51 36.80 -34.39
N GLN A 239 34.26 36.11 -35.26
CA GLN A 239 35.45 36.65 -35.94
C GLN A 239 35.47 36.21 -37.42
N GLU A 240 36.19 36.95 -38.27
CA GLU A 240 36.41 36.54 -39.67
C GLU A 240 37.12 35.17 -39.74
N LYS A 241 36.78 34.31 -40.71
CA LYS A 241 37.30 32.93 -40.77
C LYS A 241 38.82 32.86 -40.81
N LYS A 242 39.47 33.83 -41.47
CA LYS A 242 40.96 33.95 -41.53
C LYS A 242 41.64 34.17 -40.16
N LYS A 243 40.87 34.64 -39.18
CA LYS A 243 41.33 34.91 -37.80
C LYS A 243 41.06 33.73 -36.86
N VAL A 244 40.36 32.70 -37.30
CA VAL A 244 39.96 31.56 -36.46
C VAL A 244 40.93 30.40 -36.66
N GLN A 245 41.39 29.81 -35.55
CA GLN A 245 42.22 28.61 -35.56
C GLN A 245 41.81 27.68 -34.42
N LEU A 246 41.46 26.43 -34.72
CA LEU A 246 41.27 25.40 -33.68
C LEU A 246 42.64 24.90 -33.19
N ILE A 247 42.79 24.81 -31.87
CA ILE A 247 44.01 24.32 -31.22
C ILE A 247 43.81 22.90 -30.68
N SER A 248 42.60 22.58 -30.20
CA SER A 248 42.27 21.22 -29.75
C SER A 248 42.06 20.25 -30.92
N PRO A 249 42.40 18.96 -30.75
CA PRO A 249 42.21 17.97 -31.79
C PRO A 249 40.74 17.55 -31.85
N HIS A 250 40.02 17.95 -32.89
CA HIS A 250 38.69 17.40 -33.22
C HIS A 250 38.74 16.83 -34.65
N SER A 251 38.01 15.74 -34.89
CA SER A 251 37.96 15.10 -36.20
C SER A 251 37.45 16.10 -37.26
N PRO A 252 38.20 16.38 -38.34
CA PRO A 252 37.82 17.38 -39.34
C PRO A 252 36.46 17.13 -40.00
N ASP A 253 36.05 15.86 -40.08
CA ASP A 253 34.78 15.43 -40.68
C ASP A 253 33.59 15.57 -39.72
N SER A 254 33.83 15.99 -38.47
CA SER A 254 32.79 16.15 -37.44
C SER A 254 32.27 17.58 -37.27
N PHE A 255 32.88 18.57 -37.96
CA PHE A 255 32.47 19.97 -37.88
C PHE A 255 32.81 20.79 -39.14
N HIS A 256 32.17 21.95 -39.28
CA HIS A 256 32.46 22.95 -40.30
C HIS A 256 32.63 24.34 -39.70
N LEU A 257 33.54 25.13 -40.28
CA LEU A 257 33.64 26.58 -40.00
C LEU A 257 32.91 27.33 -41.10
N VAL A 258 31.74 27.87 -40.75
CA VAL A 258 30.85 28.59 -41.67
C VAL A 258 30.93 30.08 -41.37
N GLU A 259 31.05 30.88 -42.42
CA GLU A 259 31.07 32.35 -42.33
C GLU A 259 29.71 32.90 -42.74
N SER A 260 29.12 33.76 -41.91
CA SER A 260 27.87 34.45 -42.21
C SER A 260 28.07 35.59 -43.22
N GLU A 261 26.96 36.16 -43.71
CA GLU A 261 27.00 37.33 -44.60
C GLU A 261 27.74 38.53 -43.98
N ASP A 262 27.68 38.68 -42.65
CA ASP A 262 28.36 39.72 -41.87
C ASP A 262 29.84 39.40 -41.57
N LYS A 263 30.41 38.39 -42.23
CA LYS A 263 31.78 37.89 -42.01
C LYS A 263 32.06 37.39 -40.60
N GLN A 264 31.02 36.93 -39.90
CA GLN A 264 31.14 36.33 -38.57
C GLN A 264 31.18 34.81 -38.70
N THR A 265 32.21 34.17 -38.15
CA THR A 265 32.34 32.70 -38.18
C THR A 265 31.58 32.05 -37.03
N TYR A 266 30.97 30.91 -37.30
CA TYR A 266 30.51 29.94 -36.32
C TYR A 266 31.06 28.55 -36.65
N LEU A 267 31.20 27.73 -35.61
CA LEU A 267 31.50 26.32 -35.75
C LEU A 267 30.19 25.54 -35.72
N GLU A 268 29.89 24.83 -36.79
CA GLU A 268 28.75 23.92 -36.91
C GLU A 268 29.24 22.49 -36.68
N ILE A 269 28.63 21.79 -35.72
CA ILE A 269 28.94 20.40 -35.36
C ILE A 269 27.99 19.51 -36.15
N ILE A 270 28.54 18.69 -37.06
CA ILE A 270 27.75 17.81 -37.94
C ILE A 270 27.73 16.36 -37.46
N ASP A 271 28.69 15.97 -36.61
CA ASP A 271 28.70 14.69 -35.88
C ASP A 271 29.10 14.96 -34.42
N PRO A 272 28.12 15.19 -33.52
CA PRO A 272 28.40 15.46 -32.11
C PRO A 272 29.13 14.32 -31.40
N GLU A 273 28.85 13.06 -31.73
CA GLU A 273 29.49 11.92 -31.07
C GLU A 273 30.99 11.85 -31.42
N GLU A 274 31.32 12.03 -32.70
CA GLU A 274 32.70 12.07 -33.16
C GLU A 274 33.43 13.33 -32.67
N PHE A 275 32.77 14.50 -32.73
CA PHE A 275 33.35 15.78 -32.33
C PHE A 275 33.71 15.81 -30.84
N TRP A 276 32.81 15.31 -29.98
CA TRP A 276 32.96 15.34 -28.53
C TRP A 276 33.68 14.12 -27.95
N LYS A 277 34.33 13.27 -28.77
CA LYS A 277 35.38 12.34 -28.30
C LYS A 277 36.48 13.08 -27.56
N VAL A 278 36.76 14.32 -27.98
CA VAL A 278 37.60 15.28 -27.26
C VAL A 278 36.69 16.32 -26.61
N ARG A 279 36.68 16.33 -25.27
CA ARG A 279 35.72 17.11 -24.48
C ARG A 279 36.04 18.59 -24.33
N TYR A 280 37.23 19.02 -24.75
CA TYR A 280 37.72 20.38 -24.62
C TYR A 280 37.99 20.98 -26.01
N LEU A 281 37.18 21.96 -26.38
CA LEU A 281 37.33 22.74 -27.60
C LEU A 281 38.06 24.05 -27.30
N VAL A 282 39.20 24.29 -27.96
CA VAL A 282 39.95 25.54 -27.85
C VAL A 282 40.03 26.21 -29.21
N ILE A 283 39.44 27.41 -29.30
CA ILE A 283 39.45 28.23 -30.50
C ILE A 283 40.28 29.48 -30.23
N LEU A 284 41.37 29.60 -30.98
CA LEU A 284 42.21 30.78 -31.01
C LEU A 284 41.67 31.79 -32.03
N THR A 285 41.50 33.03 -31.60
CA THR A 285 41.20 34.17 -32.48
C THR A 285 42.42 35.07 -32.63
N LYS A 286 42.71 35.51 -33.85
CA LYS A 286 43.76 36.49 -34.12
C LYS A 286 43.16 37.90 -34.09
N GLY A 287 43.70 38.76 -33.23
CA GLY A 287 43.43 40.21 -33.26
C GLY A 287 43.74 40.81 -34.62
#